data_AF-A0A0R1WAU5-F1
#
_entry.id   AF-A0A0R1WAU5-F1
#
_cell.length_a   1.000
_cell.length_b   1.000
_cell.length_c   1.000
_cell.angle_alpha   90.00
_cell.angle_beta   90.00
_cell.angle_gamma   90.00
#
_symmetry.space_group_name_H-M   'P 1'
#
loop_
_entity.id
_entity.type
_entity.pdbx_description
1 polymer ?
#
loop_
_entity_poly.entity_id
_entity_poly.type
_entity_poly.pdbx_seq_one_letter_code
_entity_poly.pdbx_strand_id
1 'polypeptide(L)'
;MYIVKSRERLINIGLATVLLLILVWLLCHKSATIVLLNEVCRQIILKFIEIPHVLGILIGVLSAPLTCSLYIIGLWFVLWGKKHKMIVAWVLMMFFIGQIGLKIISLMLHLIIHGHAAFAFLNGTVFSIILLVYAVYVAVIPLIRRSTGWILMLVLFCFAMLTIVIVMQKAQVGLMDTIATLMLGYIWVQISEAAYLRWFINWQDRRIFRHSDFN
;
A
#
# COMPACT_ATOMS: atom_id res chain seq x y z
N MET A 1 12.84 -16.37 -8.72
CA MET A 1 13.25 -14.96 -8.70
C MET A 1 12.07 -14.11 -8.27
N TYR A 2 12.15 -13.49 -7.07
CA TYR A 2 11.04 -12.80 -6.42
C TYR A 2 10.58 -11.51 -7.13
N ILE A 3 11.51 -10.76 -7.74
CA ILE A 3 11.23 -9.50 -8.44
C ILE A 3 11.98 -9.53 -9.76
N VAL A 4 11.28 -9.28 -10.87
CA VAL A 4 11.84 -9.34 -12.23
C VAL A 4 12.05 -7.93 -12.79
N LYS A 5 13.12 -7.74 -13.55
CA LYS A 5 13.42 -6.47 -14.21
C LYS A 5 12.38 -6.19 -15.31
N SER A 6 11.68 -5.07 -15.19
CA SER A 6 10.76 -4.57 -16.23
C SER A 6 11.32 -3.27 -16.85
N ARG A 7 11.30 -3.19 -18.19
CA ARG A 7 11.68 -1.96 -18.93
C ARG A 7 10.63 -0.85 -18.78
N GLU A 8 9.36 -1.22 -18.65
CA GLU A 8 8.24 -0.28 -18.58
C GLU A 8 8.08 0.40 -17.22
N ARG A 9 8.83 -0.07 -16.21
CA ARG A 9 8.75 0.44 -14.83
C ARG A 9 8.91 1.95 -14.73
N LEU A 10 9.90 2.53 -15.42
CA LEU A 10 10.14 3.98 -15.37
C LEU A 10 8.98 4.76 -16.01
N ILE A 11 8.41 4.23 -17.08
CA ILE A 11 7.26 4.83 -17.77
C ILE A 11 6.05 4.81 -16.84
N ASN A 12 5.78 3.66 -16.19
CA ASN A 12 4.67 3.51 -15.27
C ASN A 12 4.80 4.40 -14.02
N ILE A 13 6.01 4.52 -13.47
CA ILE A 13 6.29 5.48 -12.39
C ILE A 13 6.00 6.91 -12.87
N GLY A 14 6.50 7.29 -14.05
CA GLY A 14 6.31 8.61 -14.62
C GLY A 14 4.83 8.95 -14.82
N LEU A 15 4.07 8.06 -15.47
CA LEU A 15 2.63 8.23 -15.70
C LEU A 15 1.85 8.33 -14.39
N ALA A 16 2.11 7.43 -13.43
CA ALA A 16 1.44 7.47 -12.13
C ALA A 16 1.78 8.75 -11.35
N THR A 17 3.03 9.21 -11.43
CA THR A 17 3.45 10.46 -10.78
C THR A 17 2.77 11.67 -11.40
N VAL A 18 2.72 11.76 -12.74
CA VAL A 18 2.03 12.87 -13.44
C VAL A 18 0.56 12.91 -13.07
N LEU A 19 -0.12 11.76 -13.11
CA LEU A 19 -1.54 11.67 -12.74
C LEU A 19 -1.77 12.02 -11.26
N LEU A 20 -0.89 11.59 -10.36
CA LEU A 20 -0.96 11.95 -8.94
C LEU A 20 -0.80 13.47 -8.74
N LEU A 21 0.14 14.09 -9.45
CA LEU A 21 0.33 15.55 -9.41
C LEU A 21 -0.87 16.31 -9.95
N ILE A 22 -1.52 15.83 -11.01
CA ILE A 22 -2.77 16.40 -11.52
C ILE A 22 -3.86 16.33 -10.44
N LEU A 23 -4.03 15.19 -9.78
CA LEU A 23 -5.01 15.03 -8.70
C LEU A 23 -4.73 15.97 -7.52
N VAL A 24 -3.47 16.04 -7.08
CA VAL A 24 -3.03 16.98 -6.02
C VAL A 24 -3.35 18.41 -6.44
N TRP A 25 -3.02 18.79 -7.67
CA TRP A 25 -3.27 20.15 -8.18
C TRP A 25 -4.77 20.50 -8.19
N LEU A 26 -5.63 19.59 -8.66
CA LEU A 26 -7.08 19.77 -8.64
C LEU A 26 -7.63 19.88 -7.22
N LEU A 27 -7.05 19.15 -6.26
CA LEU A 27 -7.43 19.22 -4.86
C LEU A 27 -7.04 20.57 -4.22
N CYS A 28 -5.83 21.06 -4.51
CA CYS A 28 -5.35 22.37 -4.04
C CYS A 28 -6.28 23.50 -4.49
N HIS A 29 -6.86 23.40 -5.69
CA HIS A 29 -7.78 24.40 -6.23
C HIS A 29 -9.23 24.22 -5.77
N LYS A 30 -9.50 23.32 -4.82
CA LYS A 30 -10.84 22.99 -4.31
C LYS A 30 -11.85 22.77 -5.44
N SER A 31 -11.44 22.01 -6.46
CA SER A 31 -12.27 21.81 -7.65
C SER A 31 -13.66 21.27 -7.26
N ALA A 32 -14.71 21.98 -7.67
CA ALA A 32 -16.09 21.58 -7.44
C ALA A 32 -16.37 20.16 -7.99
N THR A 33 -15.70 19.78 -9.08
CA THR A 33 -15.83 18.44 -9.67
C THR A 33 -15.37 17.32 -8.75
N ILE A 34 -14.27 17.51 -8.01
CA ILE A 34 -13.74 16.50 -7.07
C ILE A 34 -14.67 16.36 -5.88
N VAL A 35 -15.14 17.49 -5.34
CA VAL A 35 -16.06 17.49 -4.20
C VAL A 35 -17.36 16.77 -4.56
N LEU A 36 -17.94 17.11 -5.72
CA LEU A 36 -19.15 16.46 -6.21
C LEU A 36 -18.96 14.95 -6.42
N LEU A 37 -17.85 14.55 -7.06
CA LEU A 37 -17.60 13.13 -7.31
C LEU A 37 -17.41 12.36 -6.00
N ASN A 38 -16.62 12.89 -5.06
CA ASN A 38 -16.44 12.28 -3.75
C ASN A 38 -17.78 12.09 -3.03
N GLU A 39 -18.65 13.11 -3.08
CA GLU A 39 -19.96 13.05 -2.43
C GLU A 39 -20.90 12.03 -3.09
N VAL A 40 -21.01 12.05 -4.43
CA VAL A 40 -21.84 11.10 -5.18
C VAL A 40 -21.39 9.66 -4.91
N CYS A 41 -20.09 9.38 -5.00
CA CYS A 41 -19.56 8.05 -4.73
C CYS A 41 -19.82 7.61 -3.29
N ARG A 42 -19.67 8.53 -2.32
CA ARG A 42 -19.97 8.26 -0.92
C ARG A 42 -21.44 7.89 -0.71
N GLN A 43 -22.36 8.66 -1.29
CA GLN A 43 -23.79 8.38 -1.19
C GLN A 43 -24.18 7.04 -1.81
N ILE A 44 -23.57 6.68 -2.95
CA ILE A 44 -23.77 5.35 -3.56
C ILE A 44 -23.30 4.26 -2.60
N ILE A 45 -22.09 4.39 -2.02
CA ILE A 45 -21.56 3.39 -1.10
C ILE A 45 -22.44 3.25 0.15
N LEU A 46 -22.87 4.34 0.75
CA LEU A 46 -23.72 4.33 1.94
C LEU A 46 -25.11 3.74 1.65
N LYS A 47 -25.63 3.93 0.43
CA LYS A 47 -26.97 3.44 0.05
C LYS A 47 -26.98 1.96 -0.34
N PHE A 48 -25.96 1.49 -1.04
CA PHE A 48 -25.96 0.14 -1.64
C PHE A 48 -25.15 -0.88 -0.84
N ILE A 49 -24.25 -0.45 0.03
CA ILE A 49 -23.37 -1.35 0.78
C ILE A 49 -23.66 -1.16 2.26
N GLU A 50 -24.36 -2.13 2.86
CA GLU A 50 -24.56 -2.16 4.31
C GLU A 50 -23.57 -3.14 4.93
N ILE A 51 -22.55 -2.60 5.59
CA ILE A 51 -21.55 -3.42 6.29
C ILE A 51 -22.00 -3.58 7.75
N PRO A 52 -22.19 -4.81 8.26
CA PRO A 52 -22.55 -5.02 9.65
C PRO A 52 -21.56 -4.33 10.58
N HIS A 53 -22.06 -3.61 11.60
CA HIS A 53 -21.23 -2.80 12.50
C HIS A 53 -20.04 -3.58 13.10
N VAL A 54 -20.29 -4.82 13.54
CA VAL A 54 -19.27 -5.72 14.10
C VAL A 54 -18.17 -6.03 13.06
N LEU A 55 -18.56 -6.29 11.81
CA LEU A 55 -17.64 -6.57 10.72
C LEU A 55 -16.81 -5.31 10.39
N GLY A 56 -17.45 -4.13 10.38
CA GLY A 56 -16.79 -2.85 10.18
C GLY A 56 -15.76 -2.49 11.26
N ILE A 57 -16.00 -2.91 12.52
CA ILE A 57 -15.01 -2.79 13.60
C ILE A 57 -13.87 -3.78 13.38
N LEU A 58 -14.19 -5.05 13.12
CA LEU A 58 -13.20 -6.12 12.98
C LEU A 58 -12.20 -5.78 11.87
N ILE A 59 -12.67 -5.47 10.66
CA ILE A 59 -11.77 -5.07 9.57
C ILE A 59 -11.07 -3.76 9.89
N GLY A 60 -11.74 -2.79 10.54
CA GLY A 60 -11.09 -1.56 10.99
C GLY A 60 -9.87 -1.81 11.88
N VAL A 61 -9.95 -2.78 12.79
CA VAL A 61 -8.84 -3.18 13.67
C VAL A 61 -7.76 -3.96 12.90
N LEU A 62 -8.17 -4.90 12.05
CA LEU A 62 -7.24 -5.72 11.24
C LEU A 62 -6.46 -4.88 10.22
N SER A 63 -7.09 -3.86 9.68
CA SER A 63 -6.51 -2.96 8.67
C SER A 63 -5.68 -1.83 9.24
N ALA A 64 -5.73 -1.60 10.55
CA ALA A 64 -5.02 -0.49 11.17
C ALA A 64 -3.51 -0.56 10.85
N PRO A 65 -2.84 0.59 10.60
CA PRO A 65 -1.42 0.61 10.25
C PRO A 65 -0.52 -0.11 11.26
N LEU A 66 -0.86 -0.02 12.55
CA LEU A 66 -0.15 -0.70 13.62
C LEU A 66 -0.30 -2.23 13.53
N THR A 67 -1.52 -2.72 13.27
CA THR A 67 -1.77 -4.14 13.03
C THR A 67 -1.06 -4.64 11.78
N CYS A 68 -1.07 -3.87 10.69
CA CYS A 68 -0.29 -4.19 9.49
C CYS A 68 1.21 -4.30 9.79
N SER A 69 1.74 -3.42 10.65
CA SER A 69 3.14 -3.46 11.10
C SER A 69 3.44 -4.77 11.84
N LEU A 70 2.53 -5.23 12.70
CA LEU A 70 2.65 -6.52 13.39
C LEU A 70 2.67 -7.69 12.41
N TYR A 71 1.83 -7.67 11.36
CA TYR A 71 1.86 -8.70 10.33
C TYR A 71 3.18 -8.75 9.57
N ILE A 72 3.75 -7.60 9.24
CA ILE A 72 5.07 -7.52 8.58
C ILE A 72 6.18 -8.02 9.51
N ILE A 73 6.15 -7.69 10.81
CA ILE A 73 7.10 -8.22 11.79
C ILE A 73 6.94 -9.74 11.96
N GLY A 74 5.70 -10.24 11.97
CA GLY A 74 5.43 -11.68 12.03
C GLY A 74 5.93 -12.41 10.78
N LEU A 75 5.67 -11.86 9.59
CA LEU A 75 6.21 -12.35 8.33
C LEU A 75 7.74 -12.34 8.36
N TRP A 76 8.33 -11.30 8.95
CA TRP A 76 9.78 -11.21 9.13
C TRP A 76 10.33 -12.35 9.97
N PHE A 77 9.74 -12.59 11.14
CA PHE A 77 10.16 -13.65 12.05
C PHE A 77 10.06 -15.05 11.40
N VAL A 78 8.94 -15.35 10.75
CA VAL A 78 8.68 -16.67 10.14
C VAL A 78 9.62 -16.96 8.99
N LEU A 79 9.80 -16.00 8.07
CA LEU A 79 10.59 -16.22 6.87
C LEU A 79 12.10 -16.11 7.14
N TRP A 80 12.51 -15.42 8.20
CA TRP A 80 13.90 -15.42 8.67
C TRP A 80 14.37 -16.82 9.05
N GLY A 81 13.52 -17.61 9.73
CA GLY A 81 13.79 -19.01 10.07
C GLY A 81 13.89 -19.94 8.85
N LYS A 82 13.20 -19.61 7.75
CA LYS A 82 13.18 -20.40 6.50
C LYS A 82 14.24 -20.00 5.47
N LYS A 83 15.34 -19.36 5.90
CA LYS A 83 16.45 -18.91 5.04
C LYS A 83 16.08 -17.88 3.96
N HIS A 84 14.91 -17.24 4.01
CA HIS A 84 14.53 -16.16 3.09
C HIS A 84 14.89 -14.76 3.63
N LYS A 85 16.05 -14.63 4.28
CA LYS A 85 16.43 -13.46 5.09
C LYS A 85 16.45 -12.16 4.29
N MET A 86 16.86 -12.23 3.03
CA MET A 86 17.03 -11.05 2.20
C MET A 86 15.71 -10.42 1.76
N ILE A 87 14.81 -11.20 1.14
CA ILE A 87 13.52 -10.66 0.68
C ILE A 87 12.72 -10.08 1.85
N VAL A 88 12.84 -10.72 3.00
CA VAL A 88 12.19 -10.34 4.24
C VAL A 88 12.72 -9.04 4.83
N ALA A 89 14.04 -8.87 4.85
CA ALA A 89 14.66 -7.61 5.27
C ALA A 89 14.24 -6.46 4.35
N TRP A 90 14.16 -6.72 3.04
CA TRP A 90 13.66 -5.74 2.09
C TRP A 90 12.18 -5.40 2.30
N VAL A 91 11.31 -6.40 2.52
CA VAL A 91 9.88 -6.18 2.82
C VAL A 91 9.72 -5.29 4.05
N LEU A 92 10.50 -5.56 5.10
CA LEU A 92 10.48 -4.76 6.33
C LEU A 92 10.90 -3.32 6.05
N MET A 93 12.01 -3.11 5.34
CA MET A 93 12.45 -1.76 4.96
C MET A 93 11.43 -1.04 4.07
N MET A 94 10.91 -1.71 3.04
CA MET A 94 9.90 -1.16 2.13
C MET A 94 8.66 -0.67 2.88
N PHE A 95 8.18 -1.46 3.84
CA PHE A 95 7.02 -1.11 4.64
C PHE A 95 7.30 0.07 5.57
N PHE A 96 8.33 0.00 6.43
CA PHE A 96 8.59 1.05 7.42
C PHE A 96 9.04 2.37 6.79
N ILE A 97 9.92 2.32 5.80
CA ILE A 97 10.34 3.53 5.07
C ILE A 97 9.13 4.11 4.31
N GLY A 98 8.25 3.27 3.77
CA GLY A 98 7.01 3.71 3.13
C GLY A 98 6.08 4.45 4.08
N GLN A 99 5.88 3.94 5.30
CA GLN A 99 5.07 4.62 6.33
C GLN A 99 5.63 5.98 6.71
N ILE A 100 6.96 6.08 6.85
CA ILE A 100 7.64 7.36 7.14
C ILE A 100 7.48 8.30 5.94
N GLY A 101 7.70 7.82 4.72
CA GLY A 101 7.54 8.57 3.48
C GLY A 101 6.13 9.12 3.33
N LEU A 102 5.10 8.31 3.59
CA LEU A 102 3.71 8.75 3.58
C LEU A 102 3.49 9.90 4.55
N LYS A 103 3.95 9.77 5.81
CA LYS A 103 3.79 10.83 6.81
C LYS A 103 4.45 12.13 6.40
N ILE A 104 5.64 12.06 5.80
CA ILE A 104 6.36 13.24 5.29
C ILE A 104 5.56 13.89 4.15
N ILE A 105 5.10 13.10 3.17
CA ILE A 105 4.32 13.62 2.02
C ILE A 105 3.00 14.23 2.51
N SER A 106 2.28 13.55 3.39
CA SER A 106 1.04 14.08 3.98
C SER A 106 1.27 15.38 4.74
N LEU A 107 2.38 15.50 5.49
CA LEU A 107 2.75 16.74 6.16
C LEU A 107 3.04 17.87 5.17
N MET A 108 3.80 17.59 4.10
CA MET A 108 4.09 18.57 3.06
C MET A 108 2.82 19.06 2.37
N LEU A 109 1.90 18.15 2.02
CA LEU A 109 0.62 18.50 1.41
C LEU A 109 -0.27 19.32 2.35
N HIS A 110 -0.23 19.03 3.65
CA HIS A 110 -0.95 19.82 4.65
C HIS A 110 -0.49 21.27 4.68
N LEU A 111 0.83 21.51 4.63
CA LEU A 111 1.39 22.85 4.59
C LEU A 111 1.02 23.62 3.32
N ILE A 112 0.85 22.92 2.19
CA ILE A 112 0.48 23.55 0.91
C ILE A 112 -1.01 23.90 0.87
N ILE A 113 -1.87 22.97 1.32
CA ILE A 113 -3.32 23.03 1.08
C ILE A 113 -4.07 23.87 2.13
N HIS A 114 -3.39 24.34 3.19
CA HIS A 114 -3.95 25.25 4.22
C HIS A 114 -5.37 24.86 4.66
N GLY A 115 -5.51 23.68 5.28
CA GLY A 115 -6.80 23.22 5.77
C GLY A 115 -6.81 21.80 6.31
N HIS A 116 -7.82 21.50 7.13
CA HIS A 116 -8.03 20.18 7.75
C HIS A 116 -8.28 19.07 6.70
N ALA A 117 -8.66 19.43 5.47
CA ALA A 117 -8.90 18.50 4.37
C ALA A 117 -7.63 17.75 3.92
N ALA A 118 -6.44 18.32 4.12
CA ALA A 118 -5.19 17.73 3.63
C ALA A 118 -4.73 16.50 4.45
N PHE A 119 -5.13 16.40 5.73
CA PHE A 119 -4.84 15.20 6.54
C PHE A 119 -5.64 13.97 6.08
N ALA A 120 -6.76 14.17 5.37
CA ALA A 120 -7.59 13.10 4.85
C ALA A 120 -7.19 12.63 3.44
N PHE A 121 -6.44 13.46 2.69
CA PHE A 121 -6.15 13.23 1.26
C PHE A 121 -5.26 12.01 0.99
N LEU A 122 -4.44 11.60 1.96
CA LEU A 122 -3.61 10.39 1.88
C LEU A 122 -3.86 9.49 3.09
N ASN A 123 -4.56 8.39 2.88
CA ASN A 123 -5.00 7.54 3.98
C ASN A 123 -3.95 6.49 4.37
N GLY A 124 -3.49 6.57 5.63
CA GLY A 124 -2.52 5.62 6.19
C GLY A 124 -2.99 4.17 6.19
N THR A 125 -4.26 3.90 6.46
CA THR A 125 -4.83 2.55 6.48
C THR A 125 -4.80 1.91 5.08
N VAL A 126 -5.30 2.62 4.07
CA VAL A 126 -5.30 2.16 2.67
C VAL A 126 -3.87 1.94 2.18
N PHE A 127 -2.97 2.89 2.44
CA PHE A 127 -1.55 2.75 2.08
C PHE A 127 -0.89 1.54 2.76
N SER A 128 -1.13 1.35 4.06
CA SER A 128 -0.59 0.22 4.82
C SER A 128 -1.03 -1.12 4.25
N ILE A 129 -2.31 -1.23 3.87
CA ILE A 129 -2.82 -2.44 3.23
C ILE A 129 -2.18 -2.69 1.88
N ILE A 130 -2.00 -1.66 1.04
CA ILE A 130 -1.35 -1.83 -0.25
C ILE A 130 0.04 -2.43 -0.05
N LEU A 131 0.82 -1.87 0.88
CA LEU A 131 2.17 -2.37 1.16
C LEU A 131 2.14 -3.78 1.77
N LEU A 132 1.17 -4.08 2.65
CA LEU A 132 0.99 -5.41 3.24
C LEU A 132 0.65 -6.46 2.17
N VAL A 133 -0.37 -6.20 1.34
CA VAL A 133 -0.79 -7.09 0.27
C VAL A 133 0.37 -7.35 -0.67
N TYR A 134 1.09 -6.29 -1.05
CA TYR A 134 2.25 -6.41 -1.91
C TYR A 134 3.42 -7.16 -1.24
N ALA A 135 3.67 -6.94 0.04
CA ALA A 135 4.67 -7.69 0.82
C ALA A 135 4.37 -9.19 0.84
N VAL A 136 3.11 -9.57 1.08
CA VAL A 136 2.67 -10.98 1.03
C VAL A 136 2.76 -11.52 -0.40
N TYR A 137 2.38 -10.72 -1.39
CA TYR A 137 2.49 -11.09 -2.80
C TYR A 137 3.91 -11.47 -3.18
N VAL A 138 4.90 -10.65 -2.83
CA VAL A 138 6.29 -10.91 -3.19
C VAL A 138 6.91 -11.99 -2.30
N ALA A 139 6.74 -11.94 -0.99
CA ALA A 139 7.48 -12.80 -0.08
C ALA A 139 6.86 -14.19 0.11
N VAL A 140 5.53 -14.31 0.01
CA VAL A 140 4.80 -15.52 0.44
C VAL A 140 4.29 -16.32 -0.75
N ILE A 141 3.72 -15.68 -1.78
CA ILE A 141 3.15 -16.40 -2.93
C ILE A 141 4.16 -17.33 -3.62
N PRO A 142 5.43 -16.95 -3.84
CA PRO A 142 6.41 -17.83 -4.47
C PRO A 142 6.71 -19.11 -3.66
N LEU A 143 6.38 -19.12 -2.37
CA LEU A 143 6.62 -20.24 -1.45
C LEU A 143 5.44 -21.21 -1.36
N ILE A 144 4.29 -20.84 -1.92
CA ILE A 144 3.04 -21.61 -1.82
C ILE A 144 2.78 -22.36 -3.15
N ARG A 145 2.10 -23.50 -3.08
CA ARG A 145 1.65 -24.24 -4.26
C ARG A 145 0.79 -23.34 -5.17
N ARG A 146 1.00 -23.48 -6.49
CA ARG A 146 0.32 -22.65 -7.51
C ARG A 146 -1.21 -22.67 -7.40
N SER A 147 -1.82 -23.77 -6.95
CA SER A 147 -3.28 -23.89 -6.79
C SER A 147 -3.84 -23.04 -5.63
N THR A 148 -3.10 -22.91 -4.53
CA THR A 148 -3.55 -22.15 -3.35
C THR A 148 -3.09 -20.69 -3.37
N GLY A 149 -2.07 -20.35 -4.17
CA GLY A 149 -1.60 -18.97 -4.32
C GLY A 149 -2.65 -18.00 -4.86
N TRP A 150 -3.49 -18.46 -5.81
CA TRP A 150 -4.58 -17.63 -6.35
C TRP A 150 -5.68 -17.35 -5.32
N ILE A 151 -6.00 -18.33 -4.48
CA ILE A 151 -6.97 -18.16 -3.39
C ILE A 151 -6.47 -17.12 -2.40
N LEU A 152 -5.18 -17.18 -2.03
CA LEU A 152 -4.57 -16.18 -1.15
C LEU A 152 -4.63 -14.78 -1.76
N MET A 153 -4.33 -14.63 -3.06
CA MET A 153 -4.45 -13.35 -3.75
C MET A 153 -5.88 -12.82 -3.75
N LEU A 154 -6.87 -13.67 -4.00
CA LEU A 154 -8.28 -13.30 -3.99
C LEU A 154 -8.70 -12.83 -2.59
N VAL A 155 -8.30 -13.55 -1.54
CA VAL A 155 -8.59 -13.17 -0.15
C VAL A 155 -7.97 -11.81 0.19
N LEU A 156 -6.70 -11.58 -0.17
CA LEU A 156 -6.01 -10.32 0.07
C LEU A 156 -6.65 -9.16 -0.71
N PHE A 157 -7.05 -9.41 -1.96
CA PHE A 157 -7.73 -8.42 -2.78
C PHE A 157 -9.10 -8.06 -2.21
N CYS A 158 -9.91 -9.05 -1.83
CA CYS A 158 -11.19 -8.83 -1.16
C CYS A 158 -11.02 -8.08 0.16
N PHE A 159 -10.01 -8.44 0.96
CA PHE A 159 -9.69 -7.73 2.20
C PHE A 159 -9.31 -6.26 1.96
N ALA A 160 -8.50 -5.99 0.93
CA ALA A 160 -8.13 -4.63 0.58
C ALA A 160 -9.32 -3.80 0.10
N MET A 161 -10.14 -4.35 -0.79
CA MET A 161 -11.35 -3.69 -1.29
C MET A 161 -12.34 -3.41 -0.16
N LEU A 162 -12.57 -4.39 0.72
CA LEU A 162 -13.49 -4.24 1.83
C LEU A 162 -13.00 -3.18 2.84
N THR A 163 -11.68 -3.09 3.07
CA THR A 163 -11.11 -2.01 3.87
C THR A 163 -11.34 -0.65 3.23
N ILE A 164 -11.10 -0.52 1.92
CA ILE A 164 -11.33 0.74 1.20
C ILE A 164 -12.78 1.19 1.38
N VAL A 165 -13.74 0.28 1.20
CA VAL A 165 -15.16 0.59 1.38
C VAL A 165 -15.46 1.05 2.81
N ILE A 166 -14.94 0.35 3.83
CA ILE A 166 -15.15 0.74 5.23
C ILE A 166 -14.56 2.11 5.54
N VAL A 167 -13.36 2.40 5.03
CA VAL A 167 -12.68 3.69 5.24
C VAL A 167 -13.48 4.83 4.58
N MET A 168 -14.05 4.59 3.39
CA MET A 168 -14.94 5.54 2.73
C MET A 168 -16.26 5.74 3.49
N GLN A 169 -16.86 4.67 4.01
CA GLN A 169 -18.10 4.74 4.80
C GLN A 169 -17.96 5.51 6.10
N LYS A 170 -16.81 5.38 6.79
CA LYS A 170 -16.51 6.13 8.01
C LYS A 170 -16.22 7.61 7.78
N ALA A 171 -16.44 8.12 6.55
CA ALA A 171 -16.16 9.48 6.12
C ALA A 171 -14.72 9.93 6.40
N GLN A 172 -13.78 8.99 6.49
CA GLN A 172 -12.38 9.30 6.75
C GLN A 172 -11.65 9.75 5.47
N VAL A 173 -12.18 9.38 4.29
CA VAL A 173 -11.49 9.51 2.99
C VAL A 173 -12.51 9.59 1.84
N GLY A 174 -12.28 10.47 0.87
CA GLY A 174 -13.03 10.51 -0.39
C GLY A 174 -12.56 9.46 -1.42
N LEU A 175 -13.30 9.30 -2.52
CA LEU A 175 -12.91 8.41 -3.61
C LEU A 175 -11.60 8.87 -4.26
N MET A 176 -11.48 10.17 -4.54
CA MET A 176 -10.28 10.74 -5.15
C MET A 176 -9.06 10.63 -4.24
N ASP A 177 -9.25 10.79 -2.93
CA ASP A 177 -8.20 10.62 -1.91
C ASP A 177 -7.72 9.15 -1.87
N THR A 178 -8.66 8.21 -1.99
CA THR A 178 -8.34 6.78 -2.08
C THR A 178 -7.56 6.46 -3.36
N ILE A 179 -7.96 7.02 -4.51
CA ILE A 179 -7.24 6.87 -5.78
C ILE A 179 -5.83 7.45 -5.65
N ALA A 180 -5.68 8.67 -5.11
CA ALA A 180 -4.37 9.28 -4.87
C ALA A 180 -3.50 8.39 -3.97
N THR A 181 -4.07 7.83 -2.91
CA THR A 181 -3.38 6.89 -2.01
C THR A 181 -2.95 5.61 -2.73
N LEU A 182 -3.82 5.04 -3.58
CA LEU A 182 -3.52 3.87 -4.40
C LEU A 182 -2.36 4.14 -5.37
N MET A 183 -2.38 5.29 -6.04
CA MET A 183 -1.34 5.71 -6.97
C MET A 183 0.00 5.93 -6.25
N LEU A 184 -0.02 6.56 -5.08
CA LEU A 184 1.17 6.74 -4.26
C LEU A 184 1.72 5.38 -3.80
N GLY A 185 0.85 4.46 -3.37
CA GLY A 185 1.23 3.08 -3.03
C GLY A 185 1.89 2.35 -4.20
N TYR A 186 1.32 2.48 -5.40
CA TYR A 186 1.88 1.90 -6.62
C TYR A 186 3.27 2.48 -6.94
N ILE A 187 3.41 3.81 -6.92
CA ILE A 187 4.69 4.48 -7.15
C ILE A 187 5.74 3.99 -6.14
N TRP A 188 5.36 3.94 -4.86
CA TRP A 188 6.25 3.50 -3.78
C TRP A 188 6.73 2.06 -4.00
N VAL A 189 5.82 1.16 -4.35
CA VAL A 189 6.15 -0.23 -4.68
C VAL A 189 7.13 -0.30 -5.84
N GLN A 190 6.88 0.41 -6.95
CA GLN A 190 7.77 0.41 -8.11
C GLN A 190 9.16 0.96 -7.79
N ILE A 191 9.25 2.05 -7.00
CA ILE A 191 10.52 2.60 -6.51
C ILE A 191 11.24 1.56 -5.63
N SER A 192 10.51 0.91 -4.73
CA SER A 192 11.06 -0.10 -3.81
C SER A 192 11.61 -1.31 -4.57
N GLU A 193 10.92 -1.78 -5.61
CA GLU A 193 11.40 -2.85 -6.48
C GLU A 193 12.66 -2.43 -7.25
N ALA A 194 12.71 -1.18 -7.72
CA ALA A 194 13.90 -0.66 -8.40
C ALA A 194 15.10 -0.60 -7.45
N ALA A 195 14.87 -0.20 -6.19
CA ALA A 195 15.89 -0.23 -5.14
C ALA A 195 16.35 -1.67 -4.82
N TYR A 196 15.42 -2.63 -4.80
CA TYR A 196 15.75 -4.05 -4.64
C TYR A 196 16.73 -4.53 -5.72
N LEU A 197 16.38 -4.31 -6.99
CA LEU A 197 17.17 -4.77 -8.13
C LEU A 197 18.53 -4.09 -8.26
N ARG A 198 18.68 -2.83 -7.81
CA ARG A 198 19.92 -2.06 -7.97
C ARG A 198 20.88 -2.19 -6.80
N TRP A 199 20.36 -2.18 -5.57
CA TRP A 199 21.19 -2.09 -4.38
C TRP A 199 21.12 -3.33 -3.52
N PHE A 200 19.90 -3.85 -3.33
CA PHE A 200 19.69 -4.91 -2.37
C PHE A 200 20.37 -6.20 -2.84
N ILE A 201 20.29 -6.54 -4.14
CA ILE A 201 21.01 -7.69 -4.73
C ILE A 201 22.49 -7.73 -4.33
N ASN A 202 23.17 -6.60 -4.26
CA ASN A 202 24.60 -6.52 -3.93
C ASN A 202 24.89 -6.75 -2.43
N TRP A 203 23.87 -6.86 -1.58
CA TRP A 203 24.05 -7.11 -0.14
C TRP A 203 24.16 -8.60 0.20
N GLN A 204 24.05 -9.48 -0.79
CA GLN A 204 24.21 -10.94 -0.63
C GLN A 204 25.53 -11.33 0.05
N ASP A 205 26.61 -10.61 -0.23
CA ASP A 205 27.95 -10.94 0.29
C ASP A 205 28.14 -10.57 1.78
N ARG A 206 27.18 -9.86 2.39
CA ARG A 206 27.28 -9.51 3.81
C ARG A 206 27.03 -10.73 4.69
N ARG A 207 27.83 -10.87 5.76
CA ARG A 207 27.78 -12.02 6.70
C ARG A 207 26.37 -12.33 7.23
N ILE A 208 25.50 -11.32 7.36
CA ILE A 208 24.12 -11.45 7.87
C ILE A 208 23.22 -12.24 6.89
N PHE A 209 23.50 -12.15 5.58
CA PHE A 209 22.72 -12.80 4.51
C PHE A 209 23.39 -14.06 3.94
N ARG A 210 24.59 -14.40 4.45
CA ARG A 210 25.29 -15.63 4.09
C ARG A 210 24.37 -16.84 4.40
N HIS A 211 24.11 -17.68 3.39
CA HIS A 211 23.16 -18.81 3.40
C HIS A 211 21.66 -18.45 3.27
N SER A 212 21.31 -17.28 2.74
CA SER A 212 19.95 -17.03 2.27
C SER A 212 19.73 -17.75 0.94
N ASP A 213 18.71 -18.60 0.86
CA ASP A 213 18.42 -19.33 -0.39
C ASP A 213 17.87 -18.35 -1.43
N PHE A 214 18.55 -18.25 -2.56
CA PHE A 214 18.06 -17.62 -3.78
C PHE A 214 17.45 -18.69 -4.68
N ASN A 215 16.12 -18.75 -4.74
CA ASN A 215 15.37 -18.89 -5.98
C ASN A 215 13.89 -18.57 -5.79
#